data_AF-A0A4S8LS95-F1
#
_entry.id   AF-A0A4S8LS95-F1
#
_cell.length_a   1.000
_cell.length_b   1.000
_cell.length_c   1.000
_cell.angle_alpha   90.00
_cell.angle_beta   90.00
_cell.angle_gamma   90.00
#
_symmetry.space_group_name_H-M   'P 1'
#
loop_
_entity.id
_entity.type
_entity.pdbx_description
1 polymer ?
#
loop_
_entity_poly.entity_id
_entity_poly.type
_entity_poly.pdbx_seq_one_letter_code
_entity_poly.pdbx_strand_id
1 'polypeptide(L)' 'MFLLVIMTLVSSSAACKCVTNGANQVGATESCCNSLGGDFNTDDCAAGSISEHLSNFRSCCQSSGAVTSDCDFP' A
#
# COMPACT_ATOMS: atom_id res chain seq x y z
N MET A 1 -9.94 -25.12 28.96
CA MET A 1 -9.63 -23.68 29.04
C MET A 1 -9.28 -23.22 27.63
N PHE A 2 -10.22 -22.60 26.92
CA PHE A 2 -10.02 -22.19 25.52
C PHE A 2 -9.36 -20.81 25.51
N LEU A 3 -8.09 -20.74 25.09
CA LEU A 3 -7.36 -19.49 24.92
C LEU A 3 -7.87 -18.81 23.64
N LEU A 4 -8.72 -17.81 23.80
CA LEU A 4 -9.10 -16.89 22.72
C LEU A 4 -7.90 -15.98 22.45
N VAL A 5 -7.13 -16.28 21.41
CA VAL A 5 -6.11 -15.38 20.87
C VAL A 5 -6.85 -14.28 20.13
N ILE A 6 -6.98 -13.11 20.77
CA ILE A 6 -7.50 -11.91 20.13
C ILE A 6 -6.39 -11.40 19.21
N MET A 7 -6.46 -11.73 17.92
CA MET A 7 -5.65 -11.04 16.91
C MET A 7 -6.10 -9.59 16.89
N THR A 8 -5.31 -8.71 17.50
CA THR A 8 -5.43 -7.27 17.30
C THR A 8 -5.06 -7.01 15.84
N LEU A 9 -6.08 -6.94 14.99
CA LEU A 9 -5.97 -6.34 13.67
C LEU A 9 -5.54 -4.91 13.92
N VAL A 10 -4.25 -4.63 13.83
CA VAL A 10 -3.75 -3.27 13.83
C VAL A 10 -4.30 -2.68 12.54
N SER A 11 -5.46 -2.01 12.64
CA SER A 11 -5.90 -1.06 11.64
C SER A 11 -4.97 0.14 11.76
N SER A 12 -3.72 -0.03 11.37
CA SER A 12 -3.00 1.06 10.76
C SER A 12 -3.87 1.40 9.56
N SER A 13 -4.38 2.63 9.51
CA SER A 13 -4.66 3.26 8.22
C SER A 13 -3.32 3.41 7.51
N ALA A 14 -2.70 2.28 7.15
CA ALA A 14 -1.45 2.24 6.44
C ALA A 14 -1.75 2.89 5.11
N ALA A 15 -0.92 3.83 4.73
CA ALA A 15 -1.03 4.49 3.47
C ALA A 15 0.15 4.02 2.61
N CYS A 16 -0.17 3.46 1.47
CA CYS A 16 0.74 2.82 0.55
C CYS A 16 1.40 3.87 -0.34
N LYS A 17 2.74 3.82 -0.44
CA LYS A 17 3.53 4.66 -1.35
C LYS A 17 4.46 3.82 -2.19
N CYS A 18 4.55 4.15 -3.47
CA CYS A 18 5.66 3.72 -4.31
C CYS A 18 6.91 4.55 -3.97
N VAL A 19 8.03 3.91 -3.68
CA VAL A 19 9.28 4.59 -3.30
C VAL A 19 10.48 4.09 -4.12
N THR A 20 11.41 5.01 -4.42
CA THR A 20 12.70 4.74 -5.06
C THR A 20 13.81 5.38 -4.27
N ASN A 21 14.77 4.58 -3.79
CA ASN A 21 15.87 5.05 -2.93
C ASN A 21 15.37 5.86 -1.71
N GLY A 22 14.22 5.47 -1.14
CA GLY A 22 13.59 6.18 -0.01
C GLY A 22 12.82 7.45 -0.38
N ALA A 23 12.82 7.87 -1.66
CA ALA A 23 12.03 9.00 -2.13
C ALA A 23 10.66 8.56 -2.65
N ASN A 24 9.61 9.26 -2.22
CA ASN A 24 8.24 9.03 -2.69
C ASN A 24 8.14 9.32 -4.20
N GLN A 25 7.53 8.38 -4.92
CA GLN A 25 7.18 8.50 -6.32
C GLN A 25 5.68 8.76 -6.43
N VAL A 26 5.27 10.00 -6.11
CA VAL A 26 3.85 10.40 -6.01
C VAL A 26 3.04 10.02 -7.26
N GLY A 27 3.57 10.30 -8.45
CA GLY A 27 2.88 9.96 -9.70
C GLY A 27 2.72 8.45 -9.91
N ALA A 28 3.67 7.64 -9.46
CA ALA A 28 3.54 6.18 -9.47
C ALA A 28 2.51 5.71 -8.44
N THR A 29 2.55 6.26 -7.22
CA THR A 29 1.55 5.98 -6.17
C THR A 29 0.14 6.29 -6.66
N GLU A 30 -0.08 7.47 -7.24
CA GLU A 30 -1.37 7.89 -7.78
C GLU A 30 -1.86 6.96 -8.90
N SER A 31 -1.01 6.70 -9.90
CA SER A 31 -1.35 5.84 -11.03
C SER A 31 -1.70 4.42 -10.58
N CYS A 32 -0.87 3.83 -9.71
CA CYS A 32 -1.08 2.49 -9.18
C CYS A 32 -2.30 2.40 -8.27
N CYS A 33 -2.56 3.41 -7.44
CA CYS A 33 -3.73 3.45 -6.58
C CYS A 33 -5.02 3.51 -7.40
N ASN A 34 -5.10 4.44 -8.36
CA ASN A 34 -6.26 4.61 -9.21
C ASN A 34 -6.53 3.37 -10.07
N SER A 35 -5.48 2.72 -10.59
CA SER A 35 -5.60 1.49 -11.40
C SER A 35 -6.23 0.33 -10.64
N LEU A 36 -6.15 0.34 -9.30
CA LEU A 36 -6.72 -0.68 -8.42
C LEU A 36 -8.05 -0.24 -7.79
N GLY A 37 -8.58 0.94 -8.17
CA GLY A 37 -9.78 1.52 -7.56
C GLY A 37 -9.58 1.97 -6.11
N GLY A 38 -8.34 2.26 -5.71
CA GLY A 38 -8.00 2.74 -4.37
C GLY A 38 -8.36 4.22 -4.16
N ASP A 39 -8.29 4.64 -2.89
CA ASP A 39 -8.46 6.04 -2.51
C ASP A 39 -7.09 6.70 -2.41
N PHE A 40 -6.78 7.59 -3.36
CA PHE A 40 -5.54 8.34 -3.38
C PHE A 40 -5.73 9.70 -2.68
N ASN A 41 -4.86 10.00 -1.72
CA ASN A 41 -4.88 11.25 -0.96
C ASN A 41 -3.48 11.88 -0.93
N THR A 42 -3.32 13.03 -1.58
CA THR A 42 -2.07 13.83 -1.65
C THR A 42 -0.86 13.09 -2.23
N ASP A 43 -0.32 12.12 -1.51
CA ASP A 43 0.84 11.34 -1.90
C ASP A 43 0.79 9.88 -1.43
N ASP A 44 -0.39 9.48 -0.95
CA ASP A 44 -0.68 8.27 -0.21
C ASP A 44 -1.86 7.53 -0.84
N CYS A 45 -1.77 6.20 -0.95
CA CYS A 45 -2.91 5.36 -1.30
C CYS A 45 -3.45 4.68 -0.05
N ALA A 46 -4.72 4.88 0.30
CA ALA A 46 -5.30 4.25 1.48
C ALA A 46 -5.25 2.71 1.35
N ALA A 47 -4.41 2.03 2.15
CA ALA A 47 -4.21 0.59 2.04
C ALA A 47 -5.50 -0.19 2.30
N GLY A 48 -6.40 0.36 3.11
CA GLY A 48 -7.74 -0.21 3.32
C GLY A 48 -8.54 -0.34 2.02
N SER A 49 -8.46 0.66 1.14
CA SER A 49 -9.16 0.70 -0.14
C SER A 49 -8.57 -0.25 -1.18
N ILE A 50 -7.34 -0.75 -0.97
CA ILE A 50 -6.66 -1.72 -1.85
C ILE A 50 -6.18 -2.96 -1.09
N SER A 51 -6.82 -3.30 0.03
CA SER A 51 -6.35 -4.34 0.95
C SER A 51 -6.27 -5.73 0.32
N GLU A 52 -7.17 -6.04 -0.61
CA GLU A 52 -7.15 -7.28 -1.42
C GLU A 52 -6.18 -7.21 -2.62
N HIS A 53 -5.57 -6.04 -2.85
CA HIS A 53 -4.74 -5.74 -4.02
C HIS A 53 -3.33 -5.25 -3.67
N LEU A 54 -2.88 -5.35 -2.42
CA LEU A 54 -1.55 -4.88 -1.98
C LEU A 54 -0.40 -5.47 -2.82
N SER A 55 -0.48 -6.75 -3.18
CA SER A 55 0.52 -7.39 -4.06
C SER A 55 0.51 -6.79 -5.47
N ASN A 56 -0.68 -6.44 -6.01
CA ASN A 56 -0.79 -5.78 -7.31
C ASN A 56 -0.23 -4.36 -7.25
N PHE A 57 -0.47 -3.63 -6.15
CA PHE A 57 0.08 -2.29 -5.94
C PHE A 57 1.61 -2.34 -5.93
N ARG A 58 2.21 -3.30 -5.22
CA ARG A 58 3.66 -3.54 -5.24
C ARG A 58 4.19 -3.80 -6.65
N SER A 59 3.56 -4.71 -7.40
CA SER A 59 3.96 -5.00 -8.79
C SER A 59 3.82 -3.79 -9.71
N CYS A 60 2.80 -2.95 -9.48
CA CYS A 60 2.62 -1.72 -10.23
C CYS A 60 3.74 -0.71 -9.94
N CYS A 61 4.16 -0.55 -8.67
CA CYS A 61 5.30 0.30 -8.31
C CYS A 61 6.55 -0.16 -9.09
N GLN A 62 6.85 -1.45 -9.07
CA GLN A 62 7.98 -2.06 -9.79
C GLN A 62 7.94 -1.77 -11.30
N SER A 63 6.76 -1.86 -11.91
CA SER A 63 6.59 -1.57 -13.33
C SER A 63 6.67 -0.07 -13.66
N SER A 64 6.39 0.81 -12.69
CA SER A 64 6.39 2.27 -12.87
C SER A 64 7.77 2.90 -12.66
N GLY A 65 8.81 2.09 -12.44
CA GLY A 65 10.16 2.56 -12.10
C GLY A 65 10.37 2.83 -10.60
N ALA A 66 9.34 2.59 -9.77
CA ALA A 66 9.48 2.56 -8.32
C ALA A 66 9.98 1.20 -7.84
N VAL A 67 10.98 1.13 -6.97
CA VAL A 67 11.60 -0.18 -6.64
C VAL A 67 10.82 -0.95 -5.57
N THR A 68 10.07 -0.27 -4.72
CA THR A 68 9.29 -0.92 -3.66
C THR A 68 8.02 -0.13 -3.30
N SER A 69 7.12 -0.79 -2.58
CA SER A 69 5.98 -0.19 -1.89
C SER A 69 6.25 -0.18 -0.37
N ASP A 70 5.83 0.87 0.34
CA ASP A 70 6.01 0.99 1.81
C ASP A 70 4.98 0.17 2.62
N CYS A 71 3.89 -0.28 1.99
CA CYS A 71 2.90 -1.14 2.64
C CYS A 71 3.18 -2.65 2.49
N ASP A 72 4.43 -3.01 2.20
CA ASP A 72 4.93 -4.39 2.18
C ASP A 72 5.41 -4.88 3.57
N PHE A 73 5.37 -4.02 4.60
CA PHE A 73 5.83 -4.37 5.95
C PHE A 73 4.69 -4.88 6.86
N PRO A 74 4.86 -6.04 7.53
CA PRO A 74 3.87 -6.65 8.43
C PRO A 74 3.70 -5.91 9.77
#